data_AF-A0A2A2MGE0-F1
#
_entry.id   AF-A0A2A2MGE0-F1
#
_cell.length_a   1.000
_cell.length_b   1.000
_cell.length_c   1.000
_cell.angle_alpha   90.00
_cell.angle_beta   90.00
_cell.angle_gamma   90.00
#
_symmetry.space_group_name_H-M   'P 1'
#
loop_
_entity.id
_entity.type
_entity.pdbx_description
1 polymer ?
#
loop_
_entity_poly.entity_id
_entity_poly.type
_entity_poly.pdbx_seq_one_letter_code
_entity_poly.pdbx_strand_id
1 'polypeptide(L)'
;MAKEQTDRTTLDLFADERRPGRPKTNPLSRDEQLRINKRNQLRRDKVKGLRRVELKINEEAVEMLNRLAQEQNISRSELIEQILLDQILKS
;
A
#
# COMPACT_ATOMS: atom_id res chain seq x y z
N MET A 1 -27.67 38.11 7.09
CA MET A 1 -27.09 37.14 8.03
C MET A 1 -25.65 37.56 8.30
N ALA A 2 -25.36 38.05 9.50
CA ALA A 2 -24.01 38.43 9.89
C ALA A 2 -23.17 37.16 10.09
N LYS A 3 -22.06 37.02 9.37
CA LYS A 3 -21.09 35.95 9.61
C LYS A 3 -20.25 36.36 10.81
N GLU A 4 -20.37 35.60 11.89
CA GLU A 4 -19.57 35.79 13.09
C GLU A 4 -18.10 35.44 12.77
N GLN A 5 -17.22 36.42 12.90
CA GLN A 5 -15.80 36.27 12.61
C GLN A 5 -15.09 35.78 13.88
N THR A 6 -15.22 34.48 14.17
CA THR A 6 -14.60 33.89 15.36
C THR A 6 -13.08 33.78 15.17
N ASP A 7 -12.31 34.40 16.06
CA ASP A 7 -10.87 34.22 16.14
C ASP A 7 -10.53 32.73 16.34
N ARG A 8 -9.71 32.20 15.44
CA ARG A 8 -9.30 30.79 15.42
C ARG A 8 -8.00 30.55 16.18
N THR A 9 -7.33 31.62 16.62
CA THR A 9 -5.98 31.55 17.17
C THR A 9 -5.94 31.64 18.69
N THR A 10 -6.89 32.37 19.29
CA THR A 10 -7.00 32.46 20.75
C THR A 10 -7.81 31.28 21.30
N LEU A 11 -7.24 30.59 22.29
CA LEU A 11 -7.95 29.55 23.02
C LEU A 11 -9.07 30.20 23.84
N ASP A 12 -10.32 29.90 23.50
CA ASP A 12 -11.48 30.36 24.25
C ASP A 12 -11.71 29.45 25.46
N LEU A 13 -11.38 29.95 26.65
CA LEU A 13 -11.44 29.21 27.92
C LEU A 13 -12.86 29.07 28.48
N PHE A 14 -13.86 29.74 27.88
CA PHE A 14 -15.24 29.78 28.36
C PHE A 14 -16.24 29.11 27.41
N ALA A 15 -15.77 28.51 26.31
CA ALA A 15 -16.61 27.77 25.39
C ALA A 15 -16.90 26.35 25.89
N ASP A 16 -18.12 26.10 26.36
CA ASP A 16 -18.59 24.77 26.78
C ASP A 16 -18.78 23.80 25.58
N GLU A 17 -18.91 24.34 24.36
CA GLU A 17 -19.13 23.55 23.15
C GLU A 17 -17.80 23.12 22.49
N ARG A 18 -17.64 21.81 22.30
CA ARG A 18 -16.51 21.25 21.54
C ARG A 18 -16.63 21.66 20.07
N ARG A 19 -15.76 22.59 19.63
CA ARG A 19 -15.64 22.97 18.22
C ARG A 19 -15.32 21.73 17.36
N PRO A 20 -16.00 21.49 16.23
CA PRO A 20 -15.66 20.39 15.33
C PRO A 20 -14.30 20.65 14.66
N GLY A 21 -13.25 20.13 15.27
CA GLY A 21 -11.87 20.14 14.77
C GLY A 21 -11.41 18.76 14.30
N ARG A 22 -10.61 18.76 13.22
CA ARG A 22 -9.94 17.65 12.50
C ARG A 22 -10.43 16.22 12.84
N PRO A 23 -11.03 15.47 11.88
CA PRO A 23 -11.42 14.09 12.09
C PRO A 23 -10.29 13.27 12.70
N LYS A 24 -10.61 12.50 13.75
CA LYS A 24 -9.68 11.55 14.36
C LYS A 24 -9.02 10.73 13.26
N THR A 25 -7.69 10.69 13.30
CA THR A 25 -6.85 9.64 12.69
C THR A 25 -7.62 8.33 12.65
N ASN A 26 -7.64 7.67 11.47
CA ASN A 26 -8.40 6.47 11.11
C ASN A 26 -9.10 5.77 12.30
N PRO A 27 -10.44 5.65 12.31
CA PRO A 27 -11.22 5.22 13.48
C PRO A 27 -10.90 3.80 13.98
N LEU A 28 -10.17 3.03 13.18
CA LEU A 28 -9.75 1.67 13.50
C LEU A 28 -8.38 1.66 14.17
N SER A 29 -8.16 0.69 15.06
CA SER A 29 -6.82 0.40 15.57
C SER A 29 -5.87 -0.05 14.44
N ARG A 30 -4.56 0.09 14.64
CA ARG A 30 -3.55 -0.32 13.65
C ARG A 30 -3.70 -1.79 13.24
N ASP A 31 -4.01 -2.67 14.19
CA ASP A 31 -4.18 -4.11 13.93
C ASP A 31 -5.40 -4.39 13.06
N GLU A 32 -6.51 -3.70 13.30
CA GLU A 32 -7.71 -3.80 12.47
C GLU A 32 -7.46 -3.26 11.06
N GLN A 33 -6.75 -2.14 10.95
CA GLN A 33 -6.33 -1.59 9.65
C GLN A 33 -5.49 -2.59 8.86
N LEU A 34 -4.50 -3.24 9.50
CA LEU A 34 -3.66 -4.25 8.86
C LEU A 34 -4.49 -5.44 8.35
N ARG A 35 -5.45 -5.93 9.14
CA ARG A 35 -6.36 -7.02 8.73
C ARG A 35 -7.21 -6.64 7.53
N ILE A 36 -7.79 -5.43 7.52
CA ILE A 36 -8.61 -4.94 6.40
C ILE A 36 -7.75 -4.76 5.15
N ASN A 37 -6.57 -4.13 5.28
CA ASN A 37 -5.66 -3.93 4.17
C ASN A 37 -5.23 -5.26 3.54
N LYS A 38 -4.93 -6.27 4.37
CA LYS A 38 -4.60 -7.61 3.88
C LYS A 38 -5.76 -8.26 3.15
N ARG A 39 -6.98 -8.15 3.68
CA ARG A 39 -8.20 -8.66 3.01
C ARG A 39 -8.44 -7.99 1.67
N ASN A 40 -8.26 -6.66 1.60
CA ASN A 40 -8.41 -5.89 0.37
C ASN A 40 -7.33 -6.24 -0.65
N GLN A 41 -6.08 -6.46 -0.22
CA GLN A 41 -5.01 -6.99 -1.07
C GLN A 41 -5.44 -8.32 -1.71
N LEU A 42 -5.82 -9.31 -0.90
CA LEU A 42 -6.24 -10.63 -1.39
C LEU A 42 -7.45 -10.56 -2.32
N ARG A 43 -8.43 -9.68 -2.04
CA ARG A 43 -9.57 -9.46 -2.94
C ARG A 43 -9.13 -8.88 -4.28
N ARG A 44 -8.26 -7.87 -4.29
CA ARG A 44 -7.72 -7.28 -5.54
C ARG A 44 -6.95 -8.31 -6.35
N ASP A 45 -6.10 -9.10 -5.69
CA ASP A 45 -5.31 -10.14 -6.35
C ASP A 45 -6.23 -11.19 -6.97
N LYS A 46 -7.26 -11.66 -6.24
CA LYS A 46 -8.25 -12.60 -6.74
C LYS A 46 -9.01 -12.07 -7.95
N VAL A 47 -9.46 -10.81 -7.92
CA VAL A 47 -10.18 -10.17 -9.04
C VAL A 47 -9.29 -10.05 -10.28
N LYS A 48 -8.00 -9.79 -10.10
CA LYS A 48 -7.03 -9.73 -11.19
C LYS A 48 -6.52 -11.10 -11.66
N GLY A 49 -7.01 -12.20 -11.08
CA GLY A 49 -6.53 -13.55 -11.38
C GLY A 49 -5.09 -13.83 -10.93
N LEU A 50 -4.51 -12.96 -10.10
CA LEU A 50 -3.13 -13.08 -9.63
C LEU A 50 -3.03 -14.24 -8.63
N ARG A 51 -2.01 -15.09 -8.82
CA ARG A 51 -1.67 -16.18 -7.91
C ARG A 51 -0.26 -15.99 -7.40
N ARG A 52 -0.06 -16.21 -6.10
CA ARG A 52 1.26 -16.17 -5.47
C ARG A 52 1.89 -17.55 -5.55
N VAL A 53 3.09 -17.62 -6.11
CA VAL A 53 3.94 -18.81 -6.11
C VAL A 53 5.11 -18.54 -5.17
N GLU A 54 5.40 -19.49 -4.29
CA GLU A 54 6.58 -19.45 -3.43
C GLU A 54 7.64 -20.37 -4.02
N LEU A 55 8.85 -19.84 -4.20
CA LEU A 55 9.95 -20.52 -4.86
C LEU A 55 11.18 -20.50 -3.95
N LYS A 56 11.85 -21.65 -3.82
CA LYS A 56 13.16 -21.78 -3.18
C LYS A 56 14.21 -21.91 -4.27
N ILE A 57 15.21 -21.03 -4.25
CA ILE A 57 16.33 -21.01 -5.19
C ILE A 57 17.61 -20.61 -4.44
N ASN A 58 18.75 -20.82 -5.09
CA ASN A 58 20.07 -20.46 -4.54
C ASN A 58 20.18 -18.94 -4.34
N GLU A 59 20.94 -18.54 -3.32
CA GLU A 59 21.16 -17.14 -2.97
C GLU A 59 21.80 -16.34 -4.13
N GLU A 60 22.83 -16.90 -4.75
CA GLU A 60 23.50 -16.31 -5.93
C GLU A 60 22.54 -16.01 -7.07
N ALA A 61 21.55 -16.89 -7.31
CA ALA A 61 20.55 -16.69 -8.35
C ALA A 61 19.62 -15.50 -8.00
N VAL A 62 19.26 -15.34 -6.72
CA VAL A 62 18.46 -14.21 -6.25
C VAL A 62 19.22 -12.89 -6.41
N GLU A 63 20.52 -12.87 -6.10
CA GLU A 63 21.37 -11.70 -6.27
C GLU A 63 21.49 -11.28 -7.74
N MET A 64 21.74 -12.23 -8.64
CA MET A 64 21.78 -11.96 -10.08
C MET A 64 20.45 -11.39 -10.59
N LEU A 65 19.31 -11.95 -10.15
CA LEU A 65 17.98 -11.44 -10.52
C LEU A 65 17.75 -10.01 -10.02
N ASN A 66 18.18 -9.69 -8.79
CA ASN A 66 18.07 -8.33 -8.25
C ASN A 66 18.92 -7.35 -9.07
N ARG A 67 20.16 -7.73 -9.42
CA ARG A 67 21.06 -6.89 -10.21
C ARG A 67 20.50 -6.64 -11.61
N LEU A 68 20.04 -7.67 -12.30
CA LEU A 68 19.40 -7.53 -13.63
C LEU A 68 18.16 -6.65 -13.58
N ALA A 69 17.32 -6.80 -12.54
CA ALA A 69 16.14 -5.97 -12.36
C ALA A 69 16.51 -4.49 -12.13
N GLN A 70 17.58 -4.21 -11.38
CA GLN A 70 18.12 -2.86 -11.18
C GLN A 70 18.67 -2.27 -12.48
N GLU A 71 19.46 -3.04 -13.23
CA GLU A 71 20.02 -2.61 -14.53
C GLU A 71 18.92 -2.26 -15.54
N GLN A 72 17.81 -2.99 -15.52
CA GLN A 72 16.64 -2.74 -16.37
C GLN A 72 15.64 -1.75 -15.78
N ASN A 73 15.87 -1.27 -14.55
CA ASN A 73 14.99 -0.37 -13.81
C ASN A 73 13.54 -0.86 -13.66
N ILE A 74 13.37 -2.18 -13.49
CA ILE A 74 12.06 -2.84 -13.30
C ILE A 74 12.03 -3.58 -11.95
N SER A 75 10.83 -3.97 -11.53
CA SER A 75 10.71 -4.79 -10.31
C SER A 75 11.20 -6.22 -10.56
N ARG A 76 11.81 -6.86 -9.56
CA ARG A 76 12.20 -8.28 -9.66
C ARG A 76 11.03 -9.19 -10.05
N SER A 77 9.82 -8.91 -9.54
CA SER A 77 8.62 -9.69 -9.87
C SER A 77 8.26 -9.60 -11.35
N GLU A 78 8.35 -8.40 -11.92
CA GLU A 78 8.10 -8.15 -13.35
C GLU A 78 9.16 -8.79 -14.23
N LEU A 79 10.45 -8.73 -13.85
CA LEU A 79 11.52 -9.43 -14.55
C LEU A 79 11.26 -10.95 -14.60
N ILE A 80 10.87 -11.55 -13.47
CA ILE A 80 10.58 -12.99 -13.40
C ILE A 80 9.38 -13.34 -14.30
N GLU A 81 8.33 -12.52 -14.29
CA GLU A 81 7.16 -12.72 -15.15
C GLU A 81 7.55 -12.70 -16.64
N GLN A 82 8.35 -11.73 -17.06
CA GLN A 82 8.85 -11.63 -18.44
C GLN A 82 9.68 -12.86 -18.84
N ILE A 83 10.61 -13.29 -17.99
CA ILE A 83 11.44 -14.48 -18.25
C ILE A 83 10.55 -15.72 -18.39
N LEU A 84 9.58 -15.92 -17.49
CA LEU A 84 8.68 -17.06 -17.55
C LEU A 84 7.82 -17.06 -18.82
N LEU A 85 7.27 -15.90 -19.20
CA LEU A 85 6.47 -15.77 -20.42
C LEU A 85 7.31 -16.02 -21.67
N ASP A 86 8.52 -15.48 -21.74
CA ASP A 86 9.44 -15.70 -22.86
C ASP A 86 9.80 -17.18 -23.03
N GLN A 87 10.04 -17.91 -21.94
CA GLN A 87 10.31 -19.36 -22.00
C GLN A 87 9.08 -20.18 -22.43
N ILE A 88 7.89 -19.82 -21.94
CA ILE A 88 6.63 -20.49 -22.35
C ILE A 88 6.30 -20.23 -23.81
N LEU A 89 6.57 -19.04 -24.33
CA LEU A 89 6.29 -18.68 -25.72
C LEU A 89 7.31 -19.26 -26.72
N LYS A 90 8.53 -19.56 -26.26
CA LYS A 90 9.58 -20.23 -27.06
C LYS A 90 9.40 -21.74 -27.15
N SER A 91 8.55 -22.34 -26.31
CA SER A 91 8.25 -23.77 -26.31
C SER A 91 7.05 -24.11 -27.19
#